data_AF-A0AA90KGK2-F1
#
_entry.id   AF-A0AA90KGK2-F1
#
_cell.length_a   1.000
_cell.length_b   1.000
_cell.length_c   1.000
_cell.angle_alpha   90.00
_cell.angle_beta   90.00
_cell.angle_gamma   90.00
#
_symmetry.space_group_name_H-M   'P 1'
#
loop_
_entity.id
_entity.type
_entity.pdbx_description
1 polymer ?
#
loop_
_entity_poly.entity_id
_entity_poly.type
_entity_poly.pdbx_seq_one_letter_code
_entity_poly.pdbx_strand_id
1 'polypeptide(L)'
;MADDGATPGVGEVERGFPHLATVRTALTALYKRLSYDTISTFAASVLPGQVAIGAGTDLHLGTQDVARVMVRHLRLPRARIVVSFRDMVHAGRVELAAGPEYFVELNSRFTTDRRDIGACLAHEVTHVYLHRLDLWWPGTRDNEILTDTASVFLGAGWLLLDAFRQESVIRGDRLVRTASKLGYLTPEEFGYVLAVRARVFHEDIEPWLSSAQARDAYRAGAEVARAESRCPPLAGAGWAARRAYAARRRRAVEAWRRHGRLPARAAEADGVVFEGGDPLRVSFPCPTCHQRLRVPVRGRLRARCVLCRAEWDCDT
;
A
#
# COMPACT_ATOMS: atom_id res chain seq x y z
N MET A 1 -19.00 10.86 -10.27
CA MET A 1 -18.54 9.90 -11.29
C MET A 1 -18.69 8.52 -10.69
N ALA A 2 -19.24 7.56 -11.43
CA ALA A 2 -19.27 6.16 -10.99
C ALA A 2 -17.82 5.65 -10.91
N ASP A 3 -17.46 5.02 -9.80
CA ASP A 3 -16.17 4.34 -9.64
C ASP A 3 -16.32 2.91 -10.17
N ASP A 4 -15.44 2.51 -11.08
CA ASP A 4 -15.46 1.20 -11.71
C ASP A 4 -14.64 0.24 -10.82
N GLY A 5 -15.31 -0.43 -9.88
CA GLY A 5 -14.65 -1.21 -8.82
C GLY A 5 -13.79 -2.40 -9.29
N ALA A 6 -13.14 -3.05 -8.33
CA ALA A 6 -12.12 -4.08 -8.55
C ALA A 6 -12.53 -5.14 -9.60
N THR A 7 -11.79 -5.23 -10.71
CA THR A 7 -12.08 -6.21 -11.77
C THR A 7 -11.38 -7.55 -11.44
N PRO A 8 -12.10 -8.67 -11.31
CA PRO A 8 -11.46 -9.98 -11.24
C PRO A 8 -10.84 -10.32 -12.60
N GLY A 9 -9.52 -10.26 -12.70
CA GLY A 9 -8.80 -10.67 -13.90
C GLY A 9 -8.80 -12.19 -14.07
N VAL A 10 -9.39 -12.71 -15.15
CA VAL A 10 -9.18 -14.08 -15.62
C VAL A 10 -7.99 -14.05 -16.57
N GLY A 11 -6.78 -14.30 -16.05
CA GLY A 11 -5.54 -14.24 -16.82
C GLY A 11 -4.31 -14.55 -15.96
N GLU A 12 -3.13 -14.60 -16.59
CA GLU A 12 -1.86 -14.70 -15.85
C GLU A 12 -1.72 -13.48 -14.93
N VAL A 13 -1.61 -13.72 -13.62
CA VAL A 13 -1.50 -12.64 -12.64
C VAL A 13 -0.16 -11.95 -12.83
N GLU A 14 -0.20 -10.64 -13.04
CA GLU A 14 0.99 -9.79 -13.01
C GLU A 14 1.68 -9.91 -11.64
N ARG A 15 2.97 -10.26 -11.65
CA ARG A 15 3.80 -10.48 -10.46
C ARG A 15 4.90 -9.43 -10.36
N GLY A 16 5.47 -9.29 -9.17
CA GLY A 16 6.56 -8.36 -8.90
C GLY A 16 6.06 -6.97 -8.56
N PHE A 17 6.82 -5.93 -8.92
CA PHE A 17 6.61 -4.56 -8.41
C PHE A 17 6.40 -3.49 -9.53
N PRO A 18 5.54 -3.72 -10.54
CA PRO A 18 5.39 -2.81 -11.67
C PRO A 18 4.79 -1.44 -11.31
N HIS A 19 3.99 -1.35 -10.24
CA HIS A 19 3.30 -0.16 -9.75
C HIS A 19 3.95 0.45 -8.51
N LEU A 20 5.12 -0.05 -8.07
CA LEU A 20 5.73 0.37 -6.81
C LEU A 20 5.98 1.89 -6.75
N ALA A 21 6.29 2.54 -7.87
CA ALA A 21 6.41 4.01 -7.91
C ALA A 21 5.08 4.71 -7.56
N THR A 22 3.96 4.21 -8.08
CA THR A 22 2.60 4.71 -7.78
C THR A 22 2.22 4.44 -6.33
N VAL A 23 2.51 3.24 -5.81
CA VAL A 23 2.32 2.89 -4.38
C VAL A 23 3.07 3.84 -3.44
N ARG A 24 4.35 4.12 -3.73
CA ARG A 24 5.16 5.08 -2.94
C ARG A 24 4.56 6.49 -2.96
N THR A 25 4.03 6.91 -4.12
CA THR A 25 3.33 8.18 -4.27
C THR A 25 2.03 8.19 -3.46
N ALA A 26 1.29 7.08 -3.43
CA ALA A 26 0.04 6.94 -2.67
C ALA A 26 0.30 7.03 -1.16
N LEU A 27 1.34 6.36 -0.66
CA LEU A 27 1.76 6.49 0.75
C LEU A 27 2.10 7.95 1.10
N THR A 28 2.81 8.66 0.22
CA THR A 28 3.11 10.09 0.43
C THR A 28 1.81 10.92 0.49
N ALA A 29 0.90 10.71 -0.45
CA ALA A 29 -0.37 11.42 -0.54
C ALA A 29 -1.25 11.17 0.69
N LEU A 30 -1.33 9.92 1.15
CA LEU A 30 -2.09 9.51 2.32
C LEU A 30 -1.60 10.22 3.59
N TYR A 31 -0.28 10.22 3.84
CA TYR A 31 0.29 10.95 4.97
C TYR A 31 0.08 12.47 4.87
N LYS A 32 0.15 13.05 3.67
CA LYS A 32 -0.11 14.48 3.47
C LYS A 32 -1.56 14.84 3.78
N ARG A 33 -2.50 13.99 3.37
CA ARG A 33 -3.92 14.27 3.55
C ARG A 33 -4.40 14.01 4.97
N LEU A 34 -3.96 12.91 5.58
CA LEU A 34 -4.40 12.51 6.91
C LEU A 34 -3.55 13.08 8.04
N SER A 35 -2.29 13.43 7.79
CA SER A 35 -1.26 13.65 8.81
C SER A 35 -0.87 12.39 9.59
N TYR A 36 0.27 12.45 10.27
CA TYR A 36 0.74 11.38 11.15
C TYR A 36 -0.26 11.08 12.27
N ASP A 37 -0.84 12.10 12.91
CA ASP A 37 -1.68 11.90 14.09
C ASP A 37 -2.95 11.13 13.71
N THR A 38 -3.60 11.45 12.58
CA THR A 38 -4.75 10.67 12.10
C THR A 38 -4.36 9.25 11.69
N ILE A 39 -3.23 9.07 10.98
CA ILE A 39 -2.75 7.72 10.62
C ILE A 39 -2.47 6.88 11.86
N SER A 40 -1.94 7.48 12.93
CA SER A 40 -1.67 6.78 14.19
C SER A 40 -2.94 6.22 14.86
N THR A 41 -4.11 6.78 14.53
CA THR A 41 -5.40 6.25 15.01
C THR A 41 -5.80 4.92 14.35
N PHE A 42 -5.12 4.52 13.28
CA PHE A 42 -5.29 3.23 12.58
C PHE A 42 -4.22 2.21 12.98
N ALA A 43 -3.70 2.30 14.20
CA ALA A 43 -2.64 1.41 14.66
C ALA A 43 -3.06 -0.07 14.69
N ALA A 44 -4.32 -0.36 15.01
CA ALA A 44 -4.87 -1.71 14.97
C ALA A 44 -5.50 -2.00 13.60
N SER A 45 -5.15 -3.13 13.01
CA SER A 45 -5.83 -3.68 11.83
C SER A 45 -7.18 -4.32 12.19
N VAL A 46 -8.05 -4.49 11.19
CA VAL A 46 -9.26 -5.30 11.30
C VAL A 46 -8.86 -6.75 11.59
N LEU A 47 -9.42 -7.37 12.63
CA LEU A 47 -9.03 -8.72 13.04
C LEU A 47 -9.77 -9.80 12.23
N PRO A 48 -9.14 -10.96 11.96
CA PRO A 48 -9.78 -12.07 11.23
C PRO A 48 -11.15 -12.48 11.79
N GLY A 49 -11.28 -12.54 13.12
CA GLY A 49 -12.54 -12.90 13.78
C GLY A 49 -13.68 -11.90 13.59
N GLN A 50 -13.39 -10.64 13.22
CA GLN A 50 -14.41 -9.61 12.98
C GLN A 50 -15.00 -9.69 11.56
N VAL A 51 -14.33 -10.40 10.65
CA VAL A 51 -14.68 -10.46 9.23
C VAL A 51 -15.00 -11.87 8.75
N ALA A 52 -14.90 -12.86 9.63
CA ALA A 52 -15.29 -14.23 9.35
C ALA A 52 -16.81 -14.38 9.30
N ILE A 53 -17.34 -14.89 8.19
CA ILE A 53 -18.76 -15.25 8.05
C ILE A 53 -18.86 -16.77 8.16
N GLY A 54 -19.43 -17.24 9.28
CA GLY A 54 -19.61 -18.67 9.54
C GLY A 54 -20.58 -19.34 8.55
N ALA A 55 -20.45 -20.66 8.37
CA ALA A 55 -21.31 -21.43 7.45
C ALA A 55 -22.80 -21.39 7.86
N GLY A 56 -23.09 -21.30 9.16
CA GLY A 56 -24.46 -21.21 9.70
C GLY A 56 -25.02 -19.78 9.77
N THR A 57 -24.22 -18.76 9.46
CA THR A 57 -24.67 -17.36 9.48
C THR A 57 -25.41 -17.05 8.19
N ASP A 58 -26.54 -16.32 8.29
CA ASP A 58 -27.19 -15.75 7.13
C ASP A 58 -26.22 -14.86 6.34
N LEU A 59 -26.15 -15.06 5.03
CA LEU A 59 -25.16 -14.39 4.19
C LEU A 59 -25.32 -12.87 4.22
N HIS A 60 -26.56 -12.37 4.12
CA HIS A 60 -26.82 -10.94 4.08
C HIS A 60 -26.52 -10.30 5.43
N LEU A 61 -26.94 -10.92 6.53
CA LEU A 61 -26.64 -10.43 7.88
C LEU A 61 -25.13 -10.43 8.13
N GLY A 62 -24.43 -11.51 7.81
CA GLY A 62 -22.97 -11.60 7.96
C GLY A 62 -22.24 -10.56 7.11
N THR A 63 -22.65 -10.37 5.86
CA THR A 63 -22.09 -9.34 4.97
C THR A 63 -22.28 -7.94 5.54
N GLN A 64 -23.46 -7.67 6.11
CA GLN A 64 -23.76 -6.39 6.75
C GLN A 64 -22.97 -6.17 8.04
N ASP A 65 -22.71 -7.22 8.82
CA ASP A 65 -21.81 -7.17 9.98
C ASP A 65 -20.40 -6.78 9.56
N VAL A 66 -19.85 -7.44 8.53
CA VAL A 66 -18.51 -7.14 7.99
C VAL A 66 -18.45 -5.70 7.45
N ALA A 67 -19.47 -5.24 6.73
CA ALA A 67 -19.52 -3.87 6.22
C ALA A 67 -19.51 -2.83 7.37
N ARG A 68 -20.25 -3.10 8.45
CA ARG A 68 -20.24 -2.28 9.67
C ARG A 68 -18.87 -2.25 10.34
N VAL A 69 -18.14 -3.37 10.34
CA VAL A 69 -16.75 -3.41 10.81
C VAL A 69 -15.87 -2.49 9.96
N MET A 70 -15.96 -2.54 8.63
CA MET A 70 -15.17 -1.68 7.73
C MET A 70 -15.46 -0.18 7.92
N VAL A 71 -16.73 0.21 8.00
CA VAL A 71 -17.14 1.61 8.23
C VAL A 71 -16.67 2.12 9.59
N ARG A 72 -16.79 1.29 10.64
CA ARG A 72 -16.28 1.64 11.97
C ARG A 72 -14.76 1.76 11.97
N HIS A 73 -14.07 0.83 11.32
CA HIS A 73 -12.62 0.81 11.19
C HIS A 73 -12.11 2.08 10.51
N LEU A 74 -12.71 2.43 9.37
CA LEU A 74 -12.41 3.66 8.61
C LEU A 74 -12.97 4.94 9.24
N ARG A 75 -13.58 4.85 10.44
CA ARG A 75 -14.11 5.99 11.20
C ARG A 75 -15.09 6.84 10.39
N LEU A 76 -15.76 6.22 9.43
CA LEU A 76 -16.79 6.86 8.63
C LEU A 76 -18.00 7.19 9.52
N PRO A 77 -18.74 8.27 9.23
CA PRO A 77 -19.98 8.56 9.93
C PRO A 77 -20.88 7.33 10.00
N ARG A 78 -21.57 7.15 11.12
CA ARG A 78 -22.55 6.07 11.27
C ARG A 78 -23.75 6.35 10.36
N ALA A 79 -23.64 5.89 9.13
CA ALA A 79 -24.69 5.86 8.12
C ALA A 79 -25.19 4.42 7.96
N ARG A 80 -26.42 4.26 7.47
CA ARG A 80 -26.94 2.91 7.16
C ARG A 80 -26.15 2.37 5.98
N ILE A 81 -25.51 1.22 6.14
CA ILE A 81 -24.87 0.53 5.02
C ILE A 81 -25.87 -0.46 4.46
N VAL A 82 -26.06 -0.43 3.16
CA VAL A 82 -26.90 -1.37 2.43
C VAL A 82 -26.03 -2.11 1.45
N VAL A 83 -25.82 -3.40 1.73
CA VAL A 83 -25.09 -4.29 0.83
C VAL A 83 -26.08 -5.15 0.05
N SER A 84 -25.99 -5.11 -1.27
CA SER A 84 -26.77 -5.93 -2.19
C SER A 84 -25.85 -6.81 -3.05
N PHE A 85 -26.40 -7.88 -3.61
CA PHE A 85 -25.68 -8.73 -4.56
C PHE A 85 -26.29 -8.60 -5.95
N ARG A 86 -25.45 -8.48 -6.98
CA ARG A 86 -25.89 -8.29 -8.36
C ARG A 86 -24.92 -8.97 -9.34
N ASP A 87 -25.45 -9.48 -10.45
CA ASP A 87 -24.61 -9.93 -11.57
C ASP A 87 -23.93 -8.73 -12.20
N MET A 88 -22.60 -8.73 -12.18
CA MET A 88 -21.78 -7.65 -12.73
C MET A 88 -20.40 -8.17 -13.15
N VAL A 89 -19.65 -7.37 -13.92
CA VAL A 89 -18.29 -7.70 -14.33
C VAL A 89 -17.30 -7.49 -13.17
N HIS A 90 -17.52 -6.44 -12.39
CA HIS A 90 -16.67 -6.06 -11.25
C HIS A 90 -16.96 -6.90 -10.02
N ALA A 91 -16.04 -6.93 -9.06
CA ALA A 91 -16.23 -7.60 -7.78
C ALA A 91 -17.21 -6.83 -6.88
N GLY A 92 -17.15 -5.51 -6.91
CA GLY A 92 -18.10 -4.65 -6.22
C GLY A 92 -18.11 -3.24 -6.80
N ARG A 93 -18.96 -2.41 -6.23
CA ARG A 93 -19.01 -0.96 -6.46
C ARG A 93 -19.69 -0.29 -5.27
N VAL A 94 -19.27 0.92 -4.96
CA VAL A 94 -19.95 1.78 -3.99
C VAL A 94 -20.54 3.04 -4.61
N GLU A 95 -21.68 3.49 -4.09
CA GLU A 95 -22.22 4.82 -4.39
C GLU A 95 -21.59 5.87 -3.46
N LEU A 96 -20.89 6.84 -4.06
CA LEU A 96 -20.16 7.89 -3.33
C LEU A 96 -21.05 9.10 -2.95
N ALA A 97 -22.34 9.10 -3.34
CA ALA A 97 -23.25 10.23 -3.15
C ALA A 97 -23.51 10.52 -1.66
N ALA A 98 -23.80 11.80 -1.36
CA ALA A 98 -23.98 12.33 -0.01
C ALA A 98 -25.37 12.00 0.60
N GLY A 99 -25.83 10.77 0.47
CA GLY A 99 -27.00 10.26 1.18
C GLY A 99 -26.69 9.94 2.66
N PRO A 100 -27.71 9.71 3.50
CA PRO A 100 -27.53 9.19 4.86
C PRO A 100 -27.10 7.71 4.89
N GLU A 101 -26.81 7.14 3.72
CA GLU A 101 -26.59 5.71 3.52
C GLU A 101 -25.39 5.46 2.62
N TYR A 102 -24.75 4.30 2.82
CA TYR A 102 -23.71 3.77 1.95
C TYR A 102 -24.28 2.57 1.20
N PHE A 103 -24.44 2.68 -0.12
CA PHE A 103 -24.88 1.58 -0.96
C PHE A 103 -23.65 0.89 -1.56
N VAL A 104 -23.46 -0.38 -1.21
CA VAL A 104 -22.39 -1.22 -1.75
C VAL A 104 -23.04 -2.37 -2.51
N GLU A 105 -22.77 -2.46 -3.80
CA GLU A 105 -23.17 -3.60 -4.61
C GLU A 105 -21.99 -4.58 -4.69
N LEU A 106 -22.21 -5.84 -4.37
CA LEU A 106 -21.24 -6.92 -4.50
C LEU A 106 -21.65 -7.85 -5.63
N ASN A 107 -20.66 -8.49 -6.26
CA ASN A 107 -20.92 -9.49 -7.29
C ASN A 107 -21.68 -10.69 -6.72
N SER A 108 -22.69 -11.17 -7.44
CA SER A 108 -23.48 -12.35 -7.09
C SER A 108 -22.66 -13.61 -6.85
N ARG A 109 -21.45 -13.74 -7.42
CA ARG A 109 -20.54 -14.87 -7.14
C ARG A 109 -20.18 -15.02 -5.66
N PHE A 110 -20.22 -13.94 -4.90
CA PHE A 110 -19.93 -13.99 -3.46
C PHE A 110 -21.07 -14.64 -2.65
N THR A 111 -22.22 -14.89 -3.28
CA THR A 111 -23.27 -15.71 -2.67
C THR A 111 -22.85 -17.17 -2.50
N THR A 112 -21.92 -17.65 -3.31
CA THR A 112 -21.38 -19.02 -3.26
C THR A 112 -19.98 -19.07 -2.65
N ASP A 113 -19.18 -18.00 -2.75
CA ASP A 113 -17.87 -17.88 -2.07
C ASP A 113 -17.81 -16.67 -1.13
N ARG A 114 -18.03 -16.94 0.15
CA ARG A 114 -18.10 -15.90 1.20
C ARG A 114 -16.74 -15.34 1.62
N ARG A 115 -15.64 -16.03 1.28
CA ARG A 115 -14.30 -15.77 1.82
C ARG A 115 -13.77 -14.41 1.40
N ASP A 116 -14.18 -13.96 0.23
CA ASP A 116 -13.65 -12.76 -0.42
C ASP A 116 -14.54 -11.52 -0.19
N ILE A 117 -15.67 -11.66 0.50
CA ILE A 117 -16.59 -10.55 0.84
C ILE A 117 -15.86 -9.48 1.65
N GLY A 118 -15.07 -9.88 2.65
CA GLY A 118 -14.30 -8.95 3.47
C GLY A 118 -13.29 -8.16 2.65
N ALA A 119 -12.61 -8.81 1.70
CA ALA A 119 -11.66 -8.16 0.81
C ALA A 119 -12.34 -7.14 -0.12
N CYS A 120 -13.47 -7.52 -0.71
CA CYS A 120 -14.24 -6.60 -1.56
C CYS A 120 -14.76 -5.40 -0.75
N LEU A 121 -15.32 -5.62 0.43
CA LEU A 121 -15.80 -4.53 1.30
C LEU A 121 -14.65 -3.63 1.78
N ALA A 122 -13.48 -4.19 2.08
CA ALA A 122 -12.30 -3.42 2.46
C ALA A 122 -11.85 -2.47 1.33
N HIS A 123 -12.00 -2.88 0.07
CA HIS A 123 -11.72 -2.04 -1.09
C HIS A 123 -12.82 -0.98 -1.29
N GLU A 124 -14.08 -1.39 -1.43
CA GLU A 124 -15.20 -0.49 -1.75
C GLU A 124 -15.44 0.57 -0.66
N VAL A 125 -15.36 0.20 0.62
CA VAL A 125 -15.54 1.17 1.71
C VAL A 125 -14.34 2.14 1.79
N THR A 126 -13.16 1.73 1.31
CA THR A 126 -12.01 2.64 1.22
C THR A 126 -12.23 3.71 0.16
N HIS A 127 -12.89 3.41 -0.97
CA HIS A 127 -13.31 4.42 -1.94
C HIS A 127 -14.19 5.51 -1.30
N VAL A 128 -15.16 5.12 -0.46
CA VAL A 128 -15.99 6.08 0.30
C VAL A 128 -15.13 6.96 1.19
N TYR A 129 -14.18 6.36 1.91
CA TYR A 129 -13.29 7.07 2.81
C TYR A 129 -12.42 8.08 2.06
N LEU A 130 -11.78 7.66 0.97
CA LEU A 130 -10.96 8.53 0.13
C LEU A 130 -11.76 9.66 -0.53
N HIS A 131 -12.97 9.37 -1.00
CA HIS A 131 -13.87 10.38 -1.56
C HIS A 131 -14.24 11.44 -0.52
N ARG A 132 -14.56 11.05 0.73
CA ARG A 132 -14.84 12.02 1.81
C ARG A 132 -13.62 12.84 2.23
N LEU A 133 -12.43 12.32 1.96
CA LEU A 133 -11.19 13.05 2.12
C LEU A 133 -10.85 13.88 0.89
N ASP A 134 -11.69 13.99 -0.15
CA ASP A 134 -11.32 14.63 -1.43
C ASP A 134 -9.95 14.16 -1.96
N LEU A 135 -9.58 12.90 -1.70
CA LEU A 135 -8.29 12.33 -2.08
C LEU A 135 -8.55 11.31 -3.19
N TRP A 136 -8.43 11.77 -4.43
CA TRP A 136 -8.59 10.95 -5.62
C TRP A 136 -7.56 11.39 -6.66
N TRP A 137 -7.24 10.48 -7.59
CA TRP A 137 -6.29 10.75 -8.67
C TRP A 137 -6.96 10.69 -10.05
N PRO A 138 -6.47 11.49 -11.02
CA PRO A 138 -6.97 11.40 -12.38
C PRO A 138 -6.62 10.03 -12.98
N GLY A 139 -7.61 9.37 -13.57
CA GLY A 139 -7.45 8.07 -14.22
C GLY A 139 -7.77 6.89 -13.30
N THR A 140 -8.56 5.96 -13.83
CA THR A 140 -9.09 4.82 -13.07
C THR A 140 -7.99 3.98 -12.42
N ARG A 141 -6.96 3.57 -13.19
CA ARG A 141 -5.91 2.67 -12.68
C ARG A 141 -5.15 3.25 -11.48
N ASP A 142 -4.74 4.50 -11.56
CA ASP A 142 -3.96 5.13 -10.50
C ASP A 142 -4.84 5.36 -9.26
N ASN A 143 -6.11 5.75 -9.45
CA ASN A 143 -7.06 5.89 -8.35
C ASN A 143 -7.31 4.56 -7.62
N GLU A 144 -7.43 3.46 -8.36
CA GLU A 144 -7.58 2.12 -7.79
C GLU A 144 -6.33 1.66 -7.02
N ILE A 145 -5.12 1.96 -7.51
CA ILE A 145 -3.86 1.71 -6.79
C ILE A 145 -3.81 2.51 -5.49
N LEU A 146 -4.28 3.77 -5.50
CA LEU A 146 -4.41 4.59 -4.31
C LEU A 146 -5.38 3.95 -3.31
N THR A 147 -6.54 3.47 -3.77
CA THR A 147 -7.54 2.79 -2.94
C THR A 147 -7.00 1.51 -2.31
N ASP A 148 -6.37 0.64 -3.08
CA ASP A 148 -5.74 -0.57 -2.53
C ASP A 148 -4.64 -0.23 -1.53
N THR A 149 -3.77 0.73 -1.86
CA THR A 149 -2.68 1.16 -0.97
C THR A 149 -3.25 1.71 0.34
N ALA A 150 -4.30 2.54 0.27
CA ALA A 150 -4.96 3.10 1.45
C ALA A 150 -5.65 2.01 2.28
N SER A 151 -6.38 1.09 1.64
CA SER A 151 -7.08 0.00 2.31
C SER A 151 -6.11 -0.84 3.14
N VAL A 152 -4.96 -1.20 2.53
CA VAL A 152 -3.90 -1.96 3.18
C VAL A 152 -3.25 -1.16 4.29
N PHE A 153 -2.79 0.06 3.99
CA PHE A 153 -2.01 0.84 4.94
C PHE A 153 -2.82 1.26 6.16
N LEU A 154 -4.13 1.46 6.01
CA LEU A 154 -5.06 1.79 7.10
C LEU A 154 -5.55 0.56 7.85
N GLY A 155 -5.15 -0.66 7.49
CA GLY A 155 -5.34 -1.87 8.30
C GLY A 155 -6.52 -2.76 7.93
N ALA A 156 -7.16 -2.58 6.77
CA ALA A 156 -8.21 -3.47 6.27
C ALA A 156 -7.75 -4.37 5.10
N GLY A 157 -6.76 -3.92 4.33
CA GLY A 157 -6.36 -4.56 3.07
C GLY A 157 -5.48 -5.80 3.19
N TRP A 158 -5.20 -6.33 4.39
CA TRP A 158 -4.62 -7.68 4.50
C TRP A 158 -5.56 -8.75 3.92
N LEU A 159 -6.87 -8.48 3.94
CA LEU A 159 -7.90 -9.29 3.29
C LEU A 159 -7.73 -9.37 1.77
N LEU A 160 -7.27 -8.29 1.14
CA LEU A 160 -7.03 -8.25 -0.32
C LEU A 160 -5.88 -9.19 -0.71
N LEU A 161 -4.81 -9.20 0.09
CA LEU A 161 -3.72 -10.16 -0.10
C LEU A 161 -4.19 -11.59 0.20
N ASP A 162 -4.98 -11.81 1.25
CA ASP A 162 -5.42 -13.15 1.63
C ASP A 162 -6.43 -13.78 0.65
N ALA A 163 -7.21 -12.93 -0.03
CA ALA A 163 -8.10 -13.33 -1.11
C ALA A 163 -7.34 -13.75 -2.40
N PHE A 164 -6.03 -13.51 -2.48
CA PHE A 164 -5.23 -13.97 -3.61
C PHE A 164 -5.13 -15.50 -3.64
N ARG A 165 -5.60 -16.09 -4.75
CA ARG A 165 -5.42 -17.52 -5.03
C ARG A 165 -5.03 -17.77 -6.47
N GLN A 166 -4.10 -18.70 -6.64
CA GLN A 166 -3.72 -19.27 -7.92
C GLN A 166 -3.90 -20.78 -7.84
N GLU A 167 -4.85 -21.30 -8.60
CA GLU A 167 -5.18 -22.71 -8.68
C GLU A 167 -4.77 -23.26 -10.04
N SER A 168 -4.35 -24.52 -10.07
CA SER A 168 -4.07 -25.23 -11.32
C SER A 168 -5.13 -26.32 -11.48
N VAL A 169 -6.02 -26.14 -12.46
CA VAL A 169 -7.08 -27.09 -12.78
C VAL A 169 -6.68 -27.83 -14.04
N ILE A 170 -6.73 -29.16 -14.00
CA ILE A 170 -6.57 -29.98 -15.19
C ILE A 170 -7.90 -29.92 -15.97
N ARG A 171 -7.86 -29.41 -17.21
CA ARG A 171 -8.99 -29.44 -18.14
C ARG A 171 -8.60 -30.30 -19.35
N GLY A 172 -9.12 -31.53 -19.38
CA GLY A 172 -8.66 -32.55 -20.34
C GLY A 172 -7.19 -32.91 -20.09
N ASP A 173 -6.36 -32.93 -21.12
CA ASP A 173 -4.90 -33.20 -21.01
C ASP A 173 -4.06 -31.94 -20.70
N ARG A 174 -4.70 -30.80 -20.40
CA ARG A 174 -4.01 -29.52 -20.23
C ARG A 174 -4.15 -29.00 -18.79
N LEU A 175 -3.00 -28.72 -18.17
CA LEU A 175 -2.96 -27.97 -16.91
C LEU A 175 -3.28 -26.50 -17.21
N VAL A 176 -4.42 -26.01 -16.71
CA VAL A 176 -4.84 -24.61 -16.83
C VAL A 176 -4.67 -23.94 -15.48
N ARG A 177 -3.85 -22.89 -15.43
CA ARG A 177 -3.70 -22.05 -14.24
C ARG A 177 -4.78 -20.97 -14.26
N THR A 178 -5.65 -20.99 -13.26
CA THR A 178 -6.65 -19.95 -13.01
C THR A 178 -6.23 -19.20 -11.76
N ALA A 179 -6.21 -17.88 -11.83
CA ALA A 179 -5.92 -17.07 -10.67
C ALA A 179 -7.04 -16.06 -10.43
N SER A 180 -7.35 -15.84 -9.16
CA SER A 180 -8.29 -14.84 -8.68
C SER A 180 -7.54 -13.82 -7.84
N LYS A 181 -7.71 -12.55 -8.18
CA LYS A 181 -7.24 -11.42 -7.37
C LYS A 181 -8.35 -10.39 -7.22
N LEU A 182 -8.35 -9.72 -6.08
CA LEU A 182 -9.13 -8.52 -5.81
C LEU A 182 -8.17 -7.34 -5.67
N GLY A 183 -8.47 -6.25 -6.35
CA GLY A 183 -7.60 -5.08 -6.45
C GLY A 183 -6.66 -5.09 -7.67
N TYR A 184 -5.98 -3.96 -7.83
CA TYR A 184 -5.09 -3.62 -8.93
C TYR A 184 -3.62 -3.86 -8.61
N LEU A 185 -3.24 -3.88 -7.33
CA LEU A 185 -1.88 -4.25 -6.93
C LEU A 185 -1.56 -5.71 -7.26
N THR A 186 -0.28 -6.00 -7.48
CA THR A 186 0.20 -7.39 -7.46
C THR A 186 0.20 -7.93 -6.03
N PRO A 187 0.22 -9.26 -5.83
CA PRO A 187 0.38 -9.83 -4.49
C PRO A 187 1.63 -9.32 -3.76
N GLU A 188 2.76 -9.18 -4.46
CA GLU A 188 4.00 -8.67 -3.87
C GLU A 188 3.90 -7.20 -3.44
N GLU A 189 3.16 -6.38 -4.19
CA GLU A 189 2.92 -4.98 -3.84
C GLU A 189 1.99 -4.82 -2.63
N PHE A 190 0.93 -5.65 -2.55
CA PHE A 190 0.14 -5.78 -1.33
C PHE A 190 1.02 -6.15 -0.14
N GLY A 191 1.89 -7.15 -0.32
CA GLY A 191 2.89 -7.56 0.66
C GLY A 191 3.83 -6.44 1.08
N TYR A 192 4.26 -5.60 0.14
CA TYR A 192 5.12 -4.45 0.41
C TYR A 192 4.41 -3.42 1.29
N VAL A 193 3.18 -3.02 0.96
CA VAL A 193 2.44 -2.03 1.75
C VAL A 193 2.14 -2.56 3.15
N LEU A 194 1.77 -3.84 3.28
CA LEU A 194 1.61 -4.52 4.57
C LEU A 194 2.90 -4.51 5.38
N ALA A 195 4.05 -4.79 4.76
CA ALA A 195 5.33 -4.80 5.47
C ALA A 195 5.80 -3.40 5.90
N VAL A 196 5.48 -2.36 5.12
CA VAL A 196 5.70 -0.96 5.54
C VAL A 196 4.80 -0.65 6.74
N ARG A 197 3.51 -1.00 6.69
CA ARG A 197 2.56 -0.84 7.80
C ARG A 197 3.01 -1.58 9.07
N ALA A 198 3.31 -2.87 8.95
CA ALA A 198 3.74 -3.73 10.04
C ALA A 198 4.94 -3.14 10.81
N ARG A 199 5.87 -2.49 10.09
CA ARG A 199 7.00 -1.80 10.71
C ARG A 199 6.60 -0.53 11.47
N VAL A 200 5.64 0.23 10.94
CA VAL A 200 5.15 1.48 11.55
C VAL A 200 4.37 1.20 12.83
N PHE A 201 3.56 0.14 12.84
CA PHE A 201 2.65 -0.18 13.94
C PHE A 201 3.07 -1.38 14.79
N HIS A 202 4.18 -2.02 14.47
CA HIS A 202 4.70 -3.21 15.15
C HIS A 202 3.70 -4.38 15.18
N GLU A 203 2.97 -4.58 14.06
CA GLU A 203 2.02 -5.68 13.89
C GLU A 203 2.68 -6.88 13.20
N ASP A 204 2.30 -8.10 13.60
CA ASP A 204 2.62 -9.33 12.87
C ASP A 204 1.38 -9.86 12.16
N ILE A 205 1.30 -9.60 10.85
CA ILE A 205 0.16 -9.94 9.98
C ILE A 205 0.30 -11.34 9.38
N GLU A 206 1.52 -11.88 9.31
CA GLU A 206 1.77 -13.17 8.63
C GLU A 206 0.91 -14.33 9.17
N PRO A 207 0.64 -14.44 10.50
CA PRO A 207 -0.23 -15.47 11.05
C PRO A 207 -1.69 -15.40 10.60
N TRP A 208 -2.15 -14.24 10.09
CA TRP A 208 -3.53 -14.07 9.63
C TRP A 208 -3.73 -14.52 8.18
N LEU A 209 -2.64 -14.65 7.42
CA LEU A 209 -2.67 -15.06 6.03
C LEU A 209 -2.92 -16.58 5.93
N SER A 210 -4.06 -16.95 5.38
CA SER A 210 -4.54 -18.32 5.24
C SER A 210 -3.79 -19.11 4.17
N SER A 211 -3.28 -18.46 3.11
CA SER A 211 -2.63 -19.13 1.99
C SER A 211 -1.09 -19.02 2.03
N ALA A 212 -0.40 -20.06 1.54
CA ALA A 212 1.05 -19.99 1.36
C ALA A 212 1.46 -18.91 0.36
N GLN A 213 0.65 -18.70 -0.68
CA GLN A 213 0.90 -17.71 -1.73
C GLN A 213 0.87 -16.28 -1.17
N ALA A 214 -0.11 -15.98 -0.30
CA ALA A 214 -0.19 -14.70 0.40
C ALA A 214 1.03 -14.47 1.30
N ARG A 215 1.46 -15.49 2.05
CA ARG A 215 2.66 -15.42 2.91
C ARG A 215 3.94 -15.20 2.10
N ASP A 216 4.11 -15.89 0.98
CA ASP A 216 5.28 -15.74 0.11
C ASP A 216 5.32 -14.33 -0.51
N ALA A 217 4.17 -13.82 -0.96
CA ALA A 217 4.03 -12.46 -1.47
C ALA A 217 4.30 -11.40 -0.39
N TYR A 218 3.81 -11.60 0.84
CA TYR A 218 4.14 -10.75 1.99
C TYR A 218 5.65 -10.73 2.26
N ARG A 219 6.31 -11.88 2.26
CA ARG A 219 7.77 -11.98 2.48
C ARG A 219 8.56 -11.26 1.39
N ALA A 220 8.19 -11.45 0.12
CA ALA A 220 8.81 -10.74 -1.01
C ALA A 220 8.66 -9.21 -0.88
N GLY A 221 7.47 -8.73 -0.55
CA GLY A 221 7.22 -7.32 -0.27
C GLY A 221 8.01 -6.80 0.94
N ALA A 222 8.11 -7.60 2.00
CA ALA A 222 8.87 -7.27 3.20
C ALA A 222 10.38 -7.18 2.93
N GLU A 223 10.93 -7.98 2.02
CA GLU A 223 12.33 -7.86 1.58
C GLU A 223 12.59 -6.52 0.90
N VAL A 224 11.72 -6.08 0.00
CA VAL A 224 11.82 -4.75 -0.64
C VAL A 224 11.71 -3.64 0.42
N ALA A 225 10.73 -3.74 1.31
CA ALA A 225 10.52 -2.74 2.36
C ALA A 225 11.70 -2.67 3.35
N ARG A 226 12.34 -3.81 3.66
CA ARG A 226 13.60 -3.88 4.44
C ARG A 226 14.78 -3.30 3.66
N ALA A 227 14.88 -3.55 2.36
CA ALA A 227 15.92 -2.99 1.52
C ALA A 227 15.84 -1.45 1.48
N GLU A 228 14.65 -0.88 1.35
CA GLU A 228 14.44 0.56 1.42
C GLU A 228 14.77 1.17 2.79
N SER A 229 14.60 0.42 3.87
CA SER A 229 15.03 0.87 5.21
C SER A 229 16.54 1.08 5.32
N ARG A 230 17.32 0.53 4.38
CA ARG A 230 18.77 0.72 4.26
C ARG A 230 19.15 1.84 3.28
N CYS A 231 18.16 2.49 2.65
CA CYS A 231 18.35 3.66 1.78
C CYS A 231 18.81 4.94 2.51
N PRO A 232 18.48 5.19 3.81
CA PRO A 232 19.09 6.30 4.54
C PRO A 232 20.62 6.27 4.39
N PRO A 233 21.26 7.41 4.07
CA PRO A 233 22.66 7.43 3.68
C PRO A 233 23.57 6.64 4.61
N LEU A 234 24.24 5.63 4.05
CA LEU A 234 25.23 4.74 4.68
C LEU A 234 24.81 4.07 6.00
N ALA A 235 23.53 4.05 6.34
CA ALA A 235 23.00 3.34 7.49
C ALA A 235 23.23 1.82 7.32
N GLY A 236 24.11 1.24 8.13
CA GLY A 236 24.47 -0.18 8.00
C GLY A 236 25.23 -0.55 6.71
N ALA A 237 25.75 0.43 5.97
CA ALA A 237 26.41 0.19 4.69
C ALA A 237 27.80 -0.44 4.83
N GLY A 238 28.08 -1.43 3.99
CA GLY A 238 29.40 -2.05 3.84
C GLY A 238 30.42 -1.15 3.12
N TRP A 239 31.67 -1.64 3.01
CA TRP A 239 32.79 -0.87 2.46
C TRP A 239 32.57 -0.38 1.03
N ALA A 240 31.94 -1.20 0.17
CA ALA A 240 31.74 -0.88 -1.25
C ALA A 240 30.77 0.30 -1.41
N ALA A 241 29.63 0.26 -0.73
CA ALA A 241 28.65 1.35 -0.71
C ALA A 241 29.25 2.65 -0.14
N ARG A 242 30.08 2.56 0.90
CA ARG A 242 30.81 3.71 1.46
C ARG A 242 31.78 4.33 0.46
N ARG A 243 32.55 3.52 -0.28
CA ARG A 243 33.45 4.02 -1.34
C ARG A 243 32.67 4.66 -2.49
N ALA A 244 31.56 4.06 -2.92
CA ALA A 244 30.70 4.61 -3.96
C ALA A 244 30.12 5.97 -3.54
N TYR A 245 29.60 6.07 -2.32
CA TYR A 245 29.11 7.31 -1.75
C TYR A 245 30.20 8.40 -1.70
N ALA A 246 31.39 8.07 -1.20
CA ALA A 246 32.50 9.02 -1.13
C ALA A 246 32.94 9.53 -2.52
N ALA A 247 32.94 8.65 -3.54
CA ALA A 247 33.22 9.04 -4.92
C ALA A 247 32.15 9.98 -5.47
N ARG A 248 30.85 9.71 -5.22
CA ARG A 248 29.73 10.57 -5.63
C ARG A 248 29.78 11.92 -4.92
N ARG A 249 30.07 11.94 -3.61
CA ARG A 249 30.27 13.17 -2.83
C ARG A 249 31.38 14.04 -3.43
N ARG A 250 32.54 13.45 -3.77
CA ARG A 250 33.65 14.18 -4.42
C ARG A 250 33.23 14.81 -5.75
N ARG A 251 32.56 14.04 -6.62
CA ARG A 251 32.05 14.54 -7.90
C ARG A 251 31.03 15.67 -7.73
N ALA A 252 30.15 15.58 -6.74
CA ALA A 252 29.17 16.62 -6.44
C ALA A 252 29.86 17.92 -5.98
N VAL A 253 30.80 17.83 -5.04
CA VAL A 253 31.59 18.99 -4.57
C VAL A 253 32.32 19.66 -5.72
N GLU A 254 32.97 18.86 -6.59
CA GLU A 254 33.71 19.37 -7.72
C GLU A 254 32.81 20.06 -8.76
N ALA A 255 31.67 19.44 -9.10
CA ALA A 255 30.69 20.01 -10.02
C ALA A 255 30.11 21.33 -9.50
N TRP A 256 29.80 21.41 -8.20
CA TRP A 256 29.34 22.64 -7.57
C TRP A 256 30.39 23.75 -7.64
N ARG A 257 31.66 23.44 -7.30
CA ARG A 257 32.77 24.41 -7.38
C ARG A 257 32.99 24.93 -8.81
N ARG A 258 32.86 24.07 -9.82
CA ARG A 258 33.10 24.44 -11.23
C ARG A 258 31.97 25.21 -11.87
N HIS A 259 30.71 24.91 -11.51
CA HIS A 259 29.55 25.41 -12.26
C HIS A 259 28.54 26.20 -11.43
N GLY A 260 28.71 26.28 -10.10
CA GLY A 260 27.72 26.87 -9.20
C GLY A 260 26.38 26.13 -9.17
N ARG A 261 26.30 24.94 -9.78
CA ARG A 261 25.11 24.07 -9.87
C ARG A 261 25.52 22.61 -10.02
N LEU A 262 24.68 21.71 -9.51
CA LEU A 262 24.86 20.28 -9.73
C LEU A 262 24.12 19.83 -11.00
N PRO A 263 24.71 18.97 -11.85
CA PRO A 263 24.02 18.41 -13.00
C PRO A 263 22.92 17.44 -12.54
N ALA A 264 21.74 17.51 -13.18
CA ALA A 264 20.57 16.70 -12.85
C ALA A 264 20.85 15.18 -12.86
N ARG A 265 21.83 14.72 -13.67
CA ARG A 265 22.22 13.31 -13.80
C ARG A 265 23.13 12.76 -12.69
N ALA A 266 23.64 13.56 -11.76
CA ALA A 266 24.37 13.03 -10.59
C ALA A 266 23.43 12.33 -9.56
N ALA A 267 22.12 12.33 -9.83
CA ALA A 267 21.06 12.15 -8.87
C ALA A 267 20.73 10.69 -8.48
N GLU A 268 20.69 9.71 -9.38
CA GLU A 268 19.86 8.53 -9.07
C GLU A 268 20.61 7.20 -9.09
N ALA A 269 21.36 6.93 -8.03
CA ALA A 269 21.58 5.54 -7.62
C ALA A 269 21.11 5.40 -6.17
N ASP A 270 20.25 4.41 -5.93
CA ASP A 270 19.63 4.09 -4.65
C ASP A 270 18.75 5.20 -4.05
N GLY A 271 18.23 6.12 -4.87
CA GLY A 271 17.36 7.22 -4.42
C GLY A 271 18.06 8.37 -3.68
N VAL A 272 19.38 8.30 -3.52
CA VAL A 272 20.20 9.29 -2.82
C VAL A 272 20.78 10.32 -3.79
N VAL A 273 20.41 11.59 -3.58
CA VAL A 273 20.76 12.74 -4.44
C VAL A 273 21.52 13.78 -3.62
N PHE A 274 22.72 14.17 -4.06
CA PHE A 274 23.39 15.35 -3.50
C PHE A 274 22.76 16.63 -4.03
N GLU A 275 22.61 17.61 -3.16
CA GLU A 275 22.07 18.92 -3.47
C GLU A 275 23.12 19.98 -3.16
N GLY A 276 23.27 20.95 -4.08
CA GLY A 276 24.27 22.00 -3.99
C GLY A 276 24.01 22.97 -2.84
N GLY A 277 25.04 23.76 -2.51
CA GLY A 277 25.02 24.75 -1.44
C GLY A 277 26.20 24.60 -0.47
N ASP A 278 26.32 25.57 0.42
CA ASP A 278 27.23 25.54 1.57
C ASP A 278 26.40 25.68 2.86
N PRO A 279 26.26 24.62 3.69
CA PRO A 279 26.87 23.30 3.53
C PRO A 279 26.19 22.41 2.48
N LEU A 280 26.95 21.49 1.89
CA LEU A 280 26.45 20.45 0.98
C LEU A 280 25.38 19.59 1.66
N ARG A 281 24.31 19.25 0.94
CA ARG A 281 23.21 18.44 1.45
C ARG A 281 23.05 17.15 0.64
N VAL A 282 22.44 16.17 1.26
CA VAL A 282 22.01 14.93 0.61
C VAL A 282 20.53 14.73 0.87
N SER A 283 19.82 14.27 -0.15
CA SER A 283 18.39 14.00 -0.09
C SER A 283 18.08 12.57 -0.49
N PHE A 284 17.10 11.97 0.19
CA PHE A 284 16.70 10.58 0.02
C PHE A 284 15.22 10.41 0.39
N PRO A 285 14.50 9.42 -0.16
CA PRO A 285 13.10 9.18 0.21
C PRO A 285 13.00 8.59 1.63
N CYS A 286 12.04 9.06 2.42
CA CYS A 286 11.73 8.45 3.71
C CYS A 286 11.24 7.00 3.49
N PRO A 287 11.86 5.98 4.09
CA PRO A 287 11.45 4.57 3.90
C PRO A 287 10.04 4.19 4.39
N THR A 288 9.31 5.12 5.04
CA THR A 288 7.92 4.92 5.48
C THR A 288 6.92 5.60 4.56
N CYS A 289 7.12 6.88 4.25
CA CYS A 289 6.12 7.68 3.53
C CYS A 289 6.63 8.26 2.21
N HIS A 290 7.87 7.95 1.82
CA HIS A 290 8.52 8.37 0.57
C HIS A 290 8.68 9.87 0.33
N GLN A 291 8.28 10.71 1.30
CA GLN A 291 8.65 12.12 1.33
C GLN A 291 10.18 12.26 1.30
N ARG A 292 10.68 13.12 0.40
CA ARG A 292 12.11 13.41 0.33
C ARG A 292 12.55 14.11 1.61
N LEU A 293 13.53 13.52 2.27
CA LEU A 293 14.27 14.09 3.39
C LEU A 293 15.54 14.75 2.86
N ARG A 294 15.97 15.82 3.51
CA ARG A 294 17.17 16.58 3.16
C ARG A 294 17.98 16.78 4.43
N VAL A 295 19.24 16.32 4.41
CA VAL A 295 20.13 16.36 5.57
C VAL A 295 21.51 16.91 5.18
N PRO A 296 22.22 17.59 6.09
CA PRO A 296 23.57 18.07 5.83
C PRO A 296 24.56 16.90 5.71
N VAL A 297 25.58 17.04 4.86
CA VAL A 297 26.66 16.04 4.70
C VAL A 297 27.77 16.33 5.72
N ARG A 298 27.67 15.72 6.92
CA ARG A 298 28.57 16.04 8.07
C ARG A 298 28.88 14.86 9.00
N GLY A 299 28.76 13.63 8.54
CA GLY A 299 28.93 12.40 9.32
C GLY A 299 27.60 11.87 9.86
N ARG A 300 27.66 11.27 11.06
CA ARG A 300 26.52 10.61 11.70
C ARG A 300 25.48 11.63 12.18
N LEU A 301 24.22 11.37 11.88
CA LEU A 301 23.08 12.17 12.33
C LEU A 301 21.80 11.33 12.35
N ARG A 302 20.77 11.82 13.04
CA ARG A 302 19.43 11.25 12.98
C ARG A 302 18.51 12.17 12.18
N ALA A 303 17.92 11.62 11.12
CA ALA A 303 16.98 12.32 10.25
C ALA A 303 15.55 12.01 10.68
N ARG A 304 14.78 13.01 11.08
CA ARG A 304 13.36 12.86 11.37
C ARG A 304 12.52 13.32 10.17
N CYS A 305 11.64 12.45 9.69
CA CYS A 305 10.69 12.82 8.67
C CYS A 305 9.62 13.74 9.24
N VAL A 306 9.49 14.95 8.72
CA VAL A 306 8.46 15.89 9.19
C VAL A 306 7.04 15.42 8.87
N LEU A 307 6.88 14.57 7.84
CA LEU A 307 5.58 14.10 7.38
C LEU A 307 5.06 12.91 8.21
N CYS A 308 5.83 11.83 8.32
CA CYS A 308 5.43 10.63 9.05
C CYS A 308 6.09 10.47 10.43
N ARG A 309 6.89 11.45 10.87
CA ARG A 309 7.63 11.45 12.14
C ARG A 309 8.64 10.31 12.35
N ALA A 310 8.79 9.39 11.39
CA ALA A 310 9.77 8.32 11.43
C ALA A 310 11.20 8.88 11.51
N GLU A 311 12.03 8.25 12.31
CA GLU A 311 13.43 8.61 12.51
C GLU A 311 14.35 7.59 11.84
N TRP A 312 15.41 8.09 11.21
CA TRP A 312 16.38 7.30 10.46
C TRP A 312 17.79 7.69 10.86
N ASP A 313 18.58 6.72 11.29
CA ASP A 313 20.01 6.93 11.45
C ASP A 313 20.65 7.11 10.06
N CYS A 314 21.53 8.10 9.94
CA CYS A 314 22.22 8.46 8.72
C CYS A 314 23.71 8.64 9.01
N ASP A 315 24.56 8.31 8.04
CA ASP A 315 26.00 8.53 8.04
C ASP A 315 26.38 9.16 6.69
N THR A 316 26.73 10.44 6.70
CA THR A 316 26.83 11.30 5.50
C THR A 316 28.22 11.87 5.27
#